data_AF-A0A1D8GQG8-F1
#
_entry.id   AF-A0A1D8GQG8-F1
#
_cell.length_a   1.000
_cell.length_b   1.000
_cell.length_c   1.000
_cell.angle_alpha   90.00
_cell.angle_beta   90.00
_cell.angle_gamma   90.00
#
_symmetry.space_group_name_H-M   'P 1'
#
loop_
_entity.id
_entity.type
_entity.pdbx_description
1 polymer ?
#
loop_
_entity_poly.entity_id
_entity_poly.type
_entity_poly.pdbx_seq_one_letter_code
_entity_poly.pdbx_strand_id
1 'polypeptide(L)'
;MVLVAWGLTLLGFGLVMDTPQNIISGLYRIIVEPDFLITDYISIGGLGAAFVNSGLLMLLSTGMLRLLDIKITGAAVSSMWLMSGFGLFGKNILNVWFIIIGVWMFARFQKEKFSKYVYIALFGTSLAPTVTQIMFGLSLSKTLSIPFGILTGIAVGFILPPLSSHMMRIHQGFNLYNIGFTAGIIGTILVSIFKSYGLYMDTRIIWSTEYQGPLTILLMTLFLSMLVIGYIYNGMSFRGLQKLYKYSGRAVTDFLVLESFPVTLINMGINGIFSTLYILFVGGVLNGPIIGGIFTVVGFSAFGKHLSNIFPIFLGVSLGGLTKMWNVNEPGMLLAALFGTTLAPIAGQFGWRYGIIAGFLHSLVVQNVGYLHAGLNLYNNGFSGGIVAATMIPIIEAFKKEE
;
A
#
# COMPACT_ATOMS: atom_id res chain seq x y z
N MET A 1 20.34 0.50 -8.30
CA MET A 1 20.89 1.81 -7.92
C MET A 1 19.79 2.80 -7.57
N VAL A 2 18.83 3.05 -8.48
CA VAL A 2 17.65 3.92 -8.24
C VAL A 2 16.93 3.59 -6.93
N LEU A 3 16.38 2.38 -6.76
CA LEU A 3 15.63 2.01 -5.53
C LEU A 3 16.44 2.21 -4.23
N VAL A 4 17.75 1.95 -4.27
CA VAL A 4 18.64 2.19 -3.12
C VAL A 4 18.77 3.68 -2.81
N ALA A 5 18.97 4.52 -3.83
CA ALA A 5 19.07 5.96 -3.64
C ALA A 5 17.79 6.57 -3.02
N TRP A 6 16.61 6.06 -3.37
CA TRP A 6 15.35 6.50 -2.76
C TRP A 6 15.24 6.06 -1.30
N GLY A 7 15.60 4.81 -0.99
CA GLY A 7 15.66 4.34 0.40
C GLY A 7 16.64 5.16 1.25
N LEU A 8 17.81 5.49 0.70
CA LEU A 8 18.79 6.38 1.32
C LEU A 8 18.27 7.81 1.48
N THR A 9 17.46 8.31 0.56
CA THR A 9 16.86 9.65 0.66
C THR A 9 15.88 9.72 1.83
N LEU A 10 15.02 8.71 2.00
CA LEU A 10 14.10 8.63 3.15
C LEU A 10 14.85 8.50 4.46
N LEU A 11 15.85 7.61 4.51
CA LEU A 11 16.69 7.42 5.68
C LEU A 11 17.45 8.71 6.03
N GLY A 12 18.06 9.36 5.04
CA GLY A 12 18.79 10.61 5.20
C GLY A 12 17.89 11.75 5.67
N PHE A 13 16.68 11.86 5.13
CA PHE A 13 15.67 12.81 5.62
C PHE A 13 15.36 12.56 7.11
N GLY A 14 15.13 11.31 7.50
CA GLY A 14 14.89 10.96 8.90
C GLY A 14 16.05 11.34 9.82
N LEU A 15 17.30 11.11 9.40
CA LEU A 15 18.50 11.48 10.16
C LEU A 15 18.72 12.99 10.29
N VAL A 16 18.27 13.79 9.32
CA VAL A 16 18.38 15.26 9.37
C VAL A 16 17.31 15.88 10.27
N MET A 17 16.15 15.22 10.37
CA MET A 17 14.98 15.78 11.07
C MET A 17 14.99 15.56 12.59
N ASP A 18 15.91 14.75 13.12
CA ASP A 18 15.97 14.49 14.56
C ASP A 18 17.36 14.03 15.01
N THR A 19 17.60 14.03 16.32
CA THR A 19 18.86 13.57 16.91
C THR A 19 18.95 12.03 16.93
N PRO A 20 20.15 11.43 16.85
CA PRO A 20 20.31 9.98 16.91
C PRO A 20 19.65 9.32 18.13
N GLN A 21 19.71 9.97 19.29
CA GLN A 21 19.09 9.49 20.53
C GLN A 21 17.56 9.41 20.41
N ASN A 22 16.94 10.48 19.91
CA ASN A 22 15.49 10.52 19.69
C ASN A 22 15.05 9.51 18.63
N ILE A 23 15.84 9.32 17.57
CA ILE A 23 15.56 8.33 16.53
C ILE A 23 15.56 6.92 17.12
N ILE A 24 16.58 6.55 17.91
CA ILE A 24 16.66 5.21 18.52
C ILE A 24 15.50 5.00 19.49
N SER A 25 15.20 5.99 20.34
CA SER A 25 14.05 5.93 21.26
C SER A 25 12.72 5.83 20.50
N GLY A 26 12.55 6.60 19.43
CA GLY A 26 11.38 6.59 18.57
C GLY A 26 11.19 5.27 17.83
N LEU A 27 12.26 4.66 17.33
CA LEU A 27 12.23 3.33 16.72
C LEU A 27 11.78 2.26 17.72
N TYR A 28 12.28 2.33 18.97
CA TYR A 28 11.82 1.43 20.02
C TYR A 28 10.31 1.59 20.26
N ARG A 29 9.82 2.83 20.40
CA ARG A 29 8.38 3.12 20.54
C ARG A 29 7.57 2.54 19.38
N ILE A 30 8.01 2.75 18.13
CA ILE A 30 7.37 2.20 16.93
C ILE A 30 7.29 0.66 16.97
N ILE A 31 8.34 -0.02 17.42
CA ILE A 31 8.41 -1.49 17.45
C ILE A 31 7.44 -2.10 18.48
N VAL A 32 7.34 -1.48 19.65
CA VAL A 32 6.50 -2.00 20.76
C VAL A 32 5.06 -1.49 20.70
N GLU A 33 4.73 -0.62 19.74
CA GLU A 33 3.39 -0.10 19.57
C GLU A 33 2.47 -1.15 18.92
N PRO A 34 1.28 -1.42 19.50
CA PRO A 34 0.26 -2.20 18.82
C PRO A 34 -0.24 -1.46 17.57
N ASP A 35 0.02 -2.04 16.39
CA ASP A 35 -0.31 -1.42 15.11
C ASP A 35 -1.76 -1.65 14.67
N PHE A 36 -2.40 -0.60 14.14
CA PHE A 36 -3.70 -0.66 13.49
C PHE A 36 -3.65 -0.03 12.09
N LEU A 37 -4.73 -0.15 11.33
CA LEU A 37 -4.84 0.41 9.98
C LEU A 37 -4.41 1.88 9.89
N ILE A 38 -4.68 2.66 10.94
CA ILE A 38 -4.37 4.08 11.01
C ILE A 38 -3.55 4.37 12.27
N THR A 39 -2.34 3.79 12.36
CA THR A 39 -1.35 4.10 13.40
C THR A 39 -0.17 4.86 12.81
N ASP A 40 -0.22 6.19 12.88
CA ASP A 40 0.81 7.04 12.31
C ASP A 40 2.11 7.05 13.13
N TYR A 41 3.20 6.55 12.55
CA TYR A 41 4.49 6.49 13.23
C TYR A 41 5.15 7.84 13.43
N ILE A 42 4.75 8.88 12.69
CA ILE A 42 5.22 10.25 12.97
C ILE A 42 4.74 10.67 14.35
N SER A 43 3.49 10.34 14.71
CA SER A 43 2.91 10.63 16.02
C SER A 43 3.49 9.76 17.16
N ILE A 44 3.94 8.54 16.86
CA ILE A 44 4.45 7.58 17.85
C ILE A 44 5.95 7.77 18.11
N GLY A 45 6.74 7.70 17.04
CA GLY A 45 8.19 7.71 17.10
C GLY A 45 8.81 9.09 16.95
N GLY A 46 8.08 10.04 16.35
CA GLY A 46 8.63 11.29 15.83
C GLY A 46 8.98 11.18 14.35
N LEU A 47 9.13 12.34 13.69
CA LEU A 47 9.38 12.41 12.25
C LEU A 47 10.66 11.68 11.83
N GLY A 48 11.75 11.85 12.58
CA GLY A 48 13.04 11.20 12.29
C GLY A 48 12.94 9.67 12.33
N ALA A 49 12.41 9.12 13.43
CA ALA A 49 12.28 7.68 13.62
C ALA A 49 11.36 7.02 12.57
N ALA A 50 10.24 7.67 12.22
CA ALA A 50 9.31 7.17 11.20
C ALA A 50 10.00 7.01 9.83
N PHE A 51 10.73 8.03 9.39
CA PHE A 51 11.42 8.00 8.09
C PHE A 51 12.65 7.09 8.08
N VAL A 52 13.36 6.94 9.21
CA VAL A 52 14.41 5.92 9.36
C VAL A 52 13.83 4.51 9.24
N ASN A 53 12.71 4.21 9.91
CA ASN A 53 12.02 2.92 9.78
C ASN A 53 11.61 2.65 8.32
N SER A 54 10.98 3.64 7.66
CA SER A 54 10.58 3.57 6.25
C SER A 54 11.75 3.32 5.30
N GLY A 55 12.84 4.09 5.44
CA GLY A 55 14.04 3.95 4.63
C GLY A 55 14.74 2.60 4.82
N LEU A 56 14.88 2.15 6.07
CA LEU A 56 15.44 0.84 6.39
C LEU A 56 14.63 -0.30 5.79
N LEU A 57 13.30 -0.27 5.90
CA LEU A 57 12.44 -1.29 5.30
C LEU A 57 12.57 -1.34 3.78
N MET A 58 12.67 -0.19 3.12
CA MET A 58 12.90 -0.13 1.68
C MET A 58 14.27 -0.69 1.29
N LEU A 59 15.33 -0.34 2.03
CA LEU A 59 16.69 -0.81 1.78
C LEU A 59 16.83 -2.31 2.02
N LEU A 60 16.28 -2.83 3.11
CA LEU A 60 16.29 -4.26 3.45
C LEU A 60 15.50 -5.06 2.40
N SER A 61 14.35 -4.55 1.97
CA SER A 61 13.54 -5.17 0.92
C SER A 61 14.25 -5.15 -0.44
N THR A 62 14.91 -4.04 -0.78
CA THR A 62 15.72 -3.92 -2.01
C THR A 62 16.92 -4.86 -1.97
N GLY A 63 17.57 -4.97 -0.81
CA GLY A 63 18.65 -5.92 -0.56
C GLY A 63 18.19 -7.36 -0.75
N MET A 64 17.02 -7.73 -0.23
CA MET A 64 16.43 -9.05 -0.44
C MET A 64 16.16 -9.34 -1.93
N LEU A 65 15.60 -8.39 -2.68
CA LEU A 65 15.41 -8.56 -4.13
C LEU A 65 16.75 -8.76 -4.85
N ARG A 66 17.80 -8.03 -4.44
CA ARG A 66 19.14 -8.16 -5.02
C ARG A 66 19.78 -9.51 -4.70
N LEU A 67 19.69 -9.98 -3.46
CA LEU A 67 20.22 -11.27 -3.02
C LEU A 67 19.55 -12.45 -3.74
N LEU A 68 18.27 -12.30 -4.10
CA LEU A 68 17.49 -13.30 -4.84
C LEU A 68 17.61 -13.17 -6.37
N ASP A 69 18.45 -12.24 -6.85
CA ASP A 69 18.64 -11.91 -8.27
C ASP A 69 17.33 -11.64 -9.03
N ILE A 70 16.44 -10.89 -8.39
CA ILE A 70 15.14 -10.53 -8.97
C ILE A 70 15.32 -9.41 -10.00
N LYS A 71 14.79 -9.63 -11.22
CA LYS A 71 14.69 -8.58 -12.24
C LYS A 71 13.77 -7.45 -11.76
N ILE A 72 14.23 -6.21 -11.91
CA ILE A 72 13.44 -5.04 -11.52
C ILE A 72 12.33 -4.81 -12.55
N THR A 73 11.11 -5.17 -12.16
CA THR A 73 9.86 -4.92 -12.92
C THR A 73 8.99 -3.89 -12.20
N GLY A 74 7.86 -3.50 -12.78
CA GLY A 74 6.87 -2.65 -12.13
C GLY A 74 6.37 -3.22 -10.80
N ALA A 75 6.24 -4.55 -10.68
CA ALA A 75 5.94 -5.21 -9.41
C ALA A 75 7.06 -5.05 -8.35
N ALA A 76 8.33 -5.08 -8.76
CA ALA A 76 9.45 -4.77 -7.88
C ALA A 76 9.38 -3.33 -7.39
N VAL A 77 9.16 -2.38 -8.30
CA VAL A 77 9.04 -0.96 -7.95
C VAL A 77 7.87 -0.73 -7.01
N SER A 78 6.67 -1.23 -7.34
CA SER A 78 5.49 -1.07 -6.48
C SER A 78 5.72 -1.66 -5.10
N SER A 79 6.30 -2.86 -4.98
CA SER A 79 6.62 -3.45 -3.67
C SER A 79 7.56 -2.59 -2.84
N MET A 80 8.59 -1.95 -3.41
CA MET A 80 9.48 -1.06 -2.65
C MET A 80 8.79 0.22 -2.17
N TRP A 81 7.93 0.81 -3.00
CA TRP A 81 7.12 1.97 -2.61
C TRP A 81 6.12 1.63 -1.50
N LEU A 82 5.55 0.43 -1.52
CA LEU A 82 4.67 -0.03 -0.44
C LEU A 82 5.45 -0.36 0.83
N MET A 83 6.66 -0.92 0.73
CA MET A 83 7.49 -1.18 1.91
C MET A 83 7.94 0.12 2.59
N SER A 84 8.31 1.15 1.83
CA SER A 84 8.60 2.48 2.38
C SER A 84 7.34 3.15 2.91
N GLY A 85 6.27 3.21 2.12
CA GLY A 85 5.05 3.94 2.46
C GLY A 85 4.37 3.40 3.72
N PHE A 86 4.15 2.09 3.78
CA PHE A 86 3.62 1.43 4.98
C PHE A 86 4.69 1.28 6.08
N GLY A 87 5.95 1.57 5.79
CA GLY A 87 6.98 1.79 6.82
C GLY A 87 6.77 3.07 7.63
N LEU A 88 5.82 3.93 7.24
CA LEU A 88 5.42 5.11 8.02
C LEU A 88 4.18 4.84 8.88
N PHE A 89 3.54 3.67 8.73
CA PHE A 89 2.41 3.24 9.54
C PHE A 89 2.17 1.72 9.42
N GLY A 90 2.19 1.01 10.54
CA GLY A 90 1.81 -0.41 10.61
C GLY A 90 2.85 -1.44 10.18
N LYS A 91 3.93 -1.05 9.48
CA LYS A 91 5.08 -1.94 9.23
C LYS A 91 6.34 -1.39 9.88
N ASN A 92 6.98 -2.20 10.69
CA ASN A 92 8.24 -1.84 11.33
C ASN A 92 9.32 -2.92 11.10
N ILE A 93 10.55 -2.57 11.45
CA ILE A 93 11.72 -3.45 11.25
C ILE A 93 11.65 -4.78 12.02
N LEU A 94 10.68 -4.97 12.93
CA LEU A 94 10.44 -6.24 13.62
C LEU A 94 9.32 -7.05 12.93
N ASN A 95 8.14 -6.46 12.78
CA ASN A 95 6.90 -7.21 12.53
C ASN A 95 6.82 -7.86 11.13
N VAL A 96 7.51 -7.29 10.14
CA VAL A 96 7.46 -7.74 8.74
C VAL A 96 8.05 -9.14 8.53
N TRP A 97 9.05 -9.52 9.33
CA TRP A 97 9.84 -10.72 9.08
C TRP A 97 9.06 -12.01 9.30
N PHE A 98 8.13 -12.03 10.25
CA PHE A 98 7.36 -13.24 10.55
C PHE A 98 6.46 -13.66 9.39
N ILE A 99 5.85 -12.69 8.70
CA ILE A 99 5.08 -12.96 7.48
C ILE A 99 6.00 -13.45 6.35
N ILE A 100 7.17 -12.80 6.17
CA ILE A 100 8.14 -13.18 5.13
C ILE A 100 8.67 -14.60 5.35
N ILE A 101 8.99 -14.97 6.61
CA ILE A 101 9.42 -16.30 7.01
C ILE A 101 8.32 -17.32 6.70
N GLY A 102 7.05 -17.01 7.00
CA GLY A 102 5.92 -17.87 6.65
C GLY A 102 5.85 -18.19 5.16
N VAL A 103 5.97 -17.15 4.30
CA VAL A 103 5.98 -17.36 2.83
C VAL A 103 7.21 -18.14 2.38
N TRP A 104 8.37 -17.91 3.00
CA TRP A 104 9.58 -18.70 2.74
C TRP A 104 9.40 -20.17 3.11
N MET A 105 8.78 -20.47 4.25
CA MET A 105 8.45 -21.83 4.67
C MET A 105 7.49 -22.50 3.68
N PHE A 106 6.51 -21.77 3.16
CA PHE A 106 5.63 -22.27 2.10
C PHE A 106 6.41 -22.64 0.83
N ALA A 107 7.32 -21.77 0.38
CA ALA A 107 8.16 -22.04 -0.79
C ALA A 107 9.01 -23.32 -0.58
N ARG A 108 9.58 -23.49 0.63
CA ARG A 108 10.33 -24.71 1.00
C ARG A 108 9.43 -25.95 1.03
N PHE A 109 8.22 -25.84 1.57
CA PHE A 109 7.24 -26.92 1.59
C PHE A 109 6.88 -27.39 0.17
N GLN A 110 6.66 -26.44 -0.74
CA GLN A 110 6.39 -26.72 -2.16
C GLN A 110 7.64 -27.13 -2.94
N LYS A 111 8.83 -27.17 -2.31
CA LYS A 111 10.12 -27.43 -2.96
C LYS A 111 10.43 -26.48 -4.12
N GLU A 112 9.99 -25.22 -4.00
CA GLU A 112 10.19 -24.17 -5.00
C GLU A 112 11.15 -23.08 -4.48
N LYS A 113 11.68 -22.28 -5.40
CA LYS A 113 12.55 -21.14 -5.05
C LYS A 113 11.71 -20.02 -4.44
N PHE A 114 12.18 -19.46 -3.31
CA PHE A 114 11.53 -18.31 -2.65
C PHE A 114 11.41 -17.07 -3.56
N SER A 115 12.31 -16.92 -4.55
CA SER A 115 12.24 -15.84 -5.54
C SER A 115 10.90 -15.78 -6.30
N LYS A 116 10.21 -16.91 -6.48
CA LYS A 116 8.87 -16.96 -7.08
C LYS A 116 7.80 -16.28 -6.22
N TYR A 117 8.01 -16.26 -4.90
CA TYR A 117 7.04 -15.80 -3.91
C TYR A 117 7.42 -14.46 -3.25
N VAL A 118 8.55 -13.86 -3.63
CA VAL A 118 9.09 -12.68 -2.94
C VAL A 118 8.12 -11.49 -2.96
N TYR A 119 7.39 -11.26 -4.06
CA TYR A 119 6.39 -10.19 -4.11
C TYR A 119 5.19 -10.49 -3.21
N ILE A 120 4.75 -11.76 -3.16
CA ILE A 120 3.70 -12.19 -2.24
C ILE A 120 4.15 -11.97 -0.79
N ALA A 121 5.41 -12.29 -0.45
CA ALA A 121 5.98 -12.03 0.87
C ALA A 121 5.97 -10.54 1.21
N LEU A 122 6.53 -9.70 0.32
CA LEU A 122 6.64 -8.26 0.54
C LEU A 122 5.28 -7.58 0.65
N PHE A 123 4.35 -7.86 -0.27
CA PHE A 123 2.99 -7.32 -0.15
C PHE A 123 2.24 -7.93 1.04
N GLY A 124 2.50 -9.20 1.37
CA GLY A 124 1.88 -9.94 2.45
C GLY A 124 2.08 -9.33 3.83
N THR A 125 3.19 -8.61 4.02
CA THR A 125 3.46 -7.81 5.23
C THR A 125 2.38 -6.76 5.52
N SER A 126 1.37 -6.58 4.65
CA SER A 126 0.10 -5.91 5.00
C SER A 126 -0.59 -6.45 6.27
N LEU A 127 -0.33 -7.69 6.66
CA LEU A 127 -0.80 -8.30 7.92
C LEU A 127 0.25 -8.31 9.04
N ALA A 128 1.36 -7.58 8.87
CA ALA A 128 2.34 -7.41 9.94
C ALA A 128 1.75 -6.82 11.24
N PRO A 129 0.72 -5.94 11.21
CA PRO A 129 0.05 -5.50 12.43
C PRO A 129 -0.52 -6.63 13.29
N THR A 130 -0.94 -7.75 12.68
CA THR A 130 -1.39 -8.94 13.43
C THR A 130 -0.33 -9.41 14.42
N VAL A 131 0.95 -9.31 14.05
CA VAL A 131 2.06 -9.71 14.92
C VAL A 131 2.15 -8.77 16.13
N THR A 132 2.27 -7.45 15.92
CA THR A 132 2.43 -6.48 17.02
C THR A 132 1.18 -6.39 17.89
N GLN A 133 -0.02 -6.54 17.32
CA GLN A 133 -1.27 -6.64 18.08
C GLN A 133 -1.30 -7.84 19.02
N ILE A 134 -0.90 -9.01 18.54
CA ILE A 134 -0.86 -10.20 19.41
C ILE A 134 0.24 -10.07 20.45
N MET A 135 1.42 -9.57 20.08
CA MET A 135 2.56 -9.41 20.99
C MET A 135 2.32 -8.40 22.11
N PHE A 136 1.74 -7.24 21.78
CA PHE A 136 1.72 -6.07 22.66
C PHE A 136 0.32 -5.49 22.92
N GLY A 137 -0.68 -5.82 22.10
CA GLY A 137 -2.04 -5.29 22.20
C GLY A 137 -3.00 -6.17 23.00
N LEU A 138 -2.78 -7.49 23.05
CA LEU A 138 -3.63 -8.40 23.83
C LEU A 138 -3.31 -8.36 25.33
N SER A 139 -4.34 -8.51 26.16
CA SER A 139 -4.24 -8.60 27.62
C SER A 139 -3.68 -9.95 28.12
N LEU A 140 -2.67 -10.49 27.43
CA LEU A 140 -1.98 -11.73 27.75
C LEU A 140 -0.60 -11.42 28.35
N SER A 141 -0.05 -12.36 29.12
CA SER A 141 1.33 -12.22 29.61
C SER A 141 2.31 -12.24 28.43
N LYS A 142 3.39 -11.44 28.51
CA LYS A 142 4.39 -11.32 27.43
C LYS A 142 5.04 -12.65 27.06
N THR A 143 5.15 -13.56 28.03
CA THR A 143 5.68 -14.92 27.83
C THR A 143 4.80 -15.75 26.88
N LEU A 144 3.50 -15.48 26.82
CA LEU A 144 2.56 -16.16 25.92
C LEU A 144 2.31 -15.34 24.65
N SER A 145 2.12 -14.03 24.79
CA SER A 145 1.75 -13.13 23.71
C SER A 145 2.82 -13.05 22.62
N ILE A 146 4.11 -13.02 23.02
CA ILE A 146 5.23 -12.90 22.08
C ILE A 146 5.35 -14.15 21.18
N PRO A 147 5.50 -15.38 21.72
CA PRO A 147 5.52 -16.58 20.88
C PRO A 147 4.27 -16.73 20.02
N PHE A 148 3.09 -16.38 20.56
CA PHE A 148 1.85 -16.48 19.82
C PHE A 148 1.77 -15.52 18.63
N GLY A 149 2.27 -14.29 18.78
CA GLY A 149 2.37 -13.32 17.68
C GLY A 149 3.33 -13.78 16.58
N ILE A 150 4.48 -14.35 16.96
CA ILE A 150 5.44 -14.94 16.01
C ILE A 150 4.80 -16.06 15.21
N LEU A 151 4.22 -17.05 15.92
CA LEU A 151 3.62 -18.23 15.30
C LEU A 151 2.46 -17.86 14.39
N THR A 152 1.62 -16.91 14.82
CA THR A 152 0.50 -16.42 13.99
C THR A 152 1.00 -15.72 12.74
N GLY A 153 2.02 -14.86 12.84
CA GLY A 153 2.62 -14.21 11.68
C GLY A 153 3.18 -15.20 10.66
N ILE A 154 3.91 -16.22 11.14
CA ILE A 154 4.44 -17.29 10.29
C ILE A 154 3.30 -18.09 9.65
N ALA A 155 2.27 -18.47 10.40
CA ALA A 155 1.12 -19.21 9.87
C ALA A 155 0.38 -18.42 8.79
N VAL A 156 0.16 -17.12 9.02
CA VAL A 156 -0.44 -16.20 8.04
C VAL A 156 0.39 -16.13 6.77
N GLY A 157 1.70 -15.95 6.90
CA GLY A 157 2.61 -15.95 5.75
C GLY A 157 2.57 -17.27 4.98
N PHE A 158 2.49 -18.41 5.69
CA PHE A 158 2.47 -19.74 5.07
C PHE A 158 1.24 -19.97 4.19
N ILE A 159 0.06 -19.53 4.62
CA ILE A 159 -1.19 -19.73 3.85
C ILE A 159 -1.42 -18.66 2.76
N LEU A 160 -0.64 -17.57 2.77
CA LEU A 160 -0.86 -16.43 1.89
C LEU A 160 -0.70 -16.76 0.39
N PRO A 161 0.34 -17.49 -0.08
CA PRO A 161 0.52 -17.75 -1.51
C PRO A 161 -0.64 -18.49 -2.21
N PRO A 162 -1.16 -19.63 -1.69
CA PRO A 162 -2.26 -20.32 -2.35
C PRO A 162 -3.55 -19.49 -2.36
N LEU A 163 -3.83 -18.76 -1.27
CA LEU A 163 -4.99 -17.87 -1.20
C LEU A 163 -4.87 -16.72 -2.20
N SER A 164 -3.70 -16.09 -2.30
CA SER A 164 -3.48 -14.98 -3.23
C SER A 164 -3.71 -15.36 -4.69
N SER A 165 -3.33 -16.57 -5.07
CA SER A 165 -3.51 -17.10 -6.42
C SER A 165 -4.99 -17.39 -6.72
N HIS A 166 -5.75 -17.80 -5.71
CA HIS A 166 -7.19 -17.99 -5.85
C HIS A 166 -7.93 -16.64 -5.97
N MET A 167 -7.60 -15.68 -5.10
CA MET A 167 -8.20 -14.36 -5.07
C MET A 167 -8.01 -13.57 -6.37
N MET A 168 -6.85 -13.69 -7.04
CA MET A 168 -6.60 -13.06 -8.35
C MET A 168 -7.67 -13.38 -9.39
N ARG A 169 -8.20 -14.61 -9.36
CA ARG A 169 -9.22 -15.08 -10.31
C ARG A 169 -10.59 -14.47 -10.04
N ILE A 170 -10.91 -14.22 -8.77
CA ILE A 170 -12.22 -13.68 -8.35
C ILE A 170 -12.46 -12.29 -8.92
N HIS A 171 -11.47 -11.40 -8.84
CA HIS A 171 -11.57 -10.04 -9.36
C HIS A 171 -10.97 -9.87 -10.77
N GLN A 172 -10.54 -10.98 -11.37
CA GLN A 172 -9.94 -11.08 -12.71
C GLN A 172 -8.83 -10.06 -13.05
N GLY A 173 -8.04 -9.60 -12.09
CA GLY A 173 -7.00 -8.57 -12.31
C GLY A 173 -7.48 -7.10 -12.30
N PHE A 174 -8.74 -6.81 -12.00
CA PHE A 174 -9.26 -5.43 -11.89
C PHE A 174 -9.01 -4.74 -10.55
N ASN A 175 -8.49 -5.47 -9.57
CA ASN A 175 -8.00 -4.96 -8.30
C ASN A 175 -6.48 -5.12 -8.29
N LEU A 176 -5.75 -4.01 -8.41
CA LEU A 176 -4.28 -4.04 -8.41
C LEU A 176 -3.70 -4.54 -7.08
N TYR A 177 -4.43 -4.37 -5.98
CA TYR A 177 -4.02 -4.77 -4.64
C TYR A 177 -4.60 -6.13 -4.24
N ASN A 178 -4.41 -7.15 -5.08
CA ASN A 178 -4.90 -8.51 -4.81
C ASN A 178 -4.46 -9.06 -3.43
N ILE A 179 -3.23 -8.78 -3.02
CA ILE A 179 -2.75 -9.21 -1.71
C ILE A 179 -3.53 -8.51 -0.59
N GLY A 180 -4.01 -7.29 -0.79
CA GLY A 180 -4.93 -6.66 0.15
C GLY A 180 -6.29 -7.34 0.23
N PHE A 181 -6.81 -7.84 -0.89
CA PHE A 181 -8.02 -8.68 -0.89
C PHE A 181 -7.81 -9.99 -0.14
N THR A 182 -6.71 -10.67 -0.44
CA THR A 182 -6.30 -11.89 0.25
C THR A 182 -6.12 -11.68 1.75
N ALA A 183 -5.40 -10.62 2.13
CA ALA A 183 -5.15 -10.25 3.51
C ALA A 183 -6.44 -9.91 4.26
N GLY A 184 -7.41 -9.27 3.60
CA GLY A 184 -8.72 -8.97 4.19
C GLY A 184 -9.51 -10.22 4.53
N ILE A 185 -9.50 -11.23 3.66
CA ILE A 185 -10.14 -12.53 3.91
C ILE A 185 -9.45 -13.24 5.09
N ILE A 186 -8.12 -13.32 5.07
CA ILE A 186 -7.35 -13.93 6.17
C ILE A 186 -7.60 -13.19 7.50
N GLY A 187 -7.49 -11.86 7.49
CA GLY A 187 -7.71 -11.02 8.65
C GLY A 187 -9.12 -11.15 9.23
N THR A 188 -10.14 -11.28 8.37
CA THR A 188 -11.53 -11.52 8.81
C THR A 188 -11.66 -12.84 9.56
N ILE A 189 -11.05 -13.91 9.04
CA ILE A 189 -11.05 -15.22 9.70
C ILE A 189 -10.31 -15.16 11.03
N LEU A 190 -9.11 -14.57 11.06
CA LEU A 190 -8.31 -14.43 12.29
C LEU A 190 -9.04 -13.66 13.38
N VAL A 191 -9.61 -12.50 13.05
CA VAL A 191 -10.35 -11.68 14.00
C VAL A 191 -11.61 -12.39 14.49
N SER A 192 -12.29 -13.15 13.62
CA SER A 192 -13.44 -13.97 14.01
C SER A 192 -13.05 -15.06 15.01
N ILE A 193 -11.90 -15.71 14.80
CA ILE A 193 -11.34 -16.68 15.74
C ILE A 193 -11.06 -15.99 17.07
N PHE A 194 -10.30 -14.88 17.10
CA PHE A 194 -9.95 -14.19 18.35
C PHE A 194 -11.18 -13.72 19.13
N LYS A 195 -12.15 -13.08 18.46
CA LYS A 195 -13.40 -12.66 19.09
C LYS A 195 -14.18 -13.85 19.70
N SER A 196 -14.17 -15.01 19.05
CA SER A 196 -14.85 -16.21 19.56
C SER A 196 -14.23 -16.76 20.86
N TYR A 197 -12.96 -16.46 21.11
CA TYR A 197 -12.26 -16.79 22.36
C TYR A 197 -12.20 -15.62 23.36
N GLY A 198 -12.97 -14.55 23.13
CA GLY A 198 -13.00 -13.38 24.01
C GLY A 198 -11.76 -12.48 23.91
N LEU A 199 -10.91 -12.69 22.90
CA LEU A 199 -9.76 -11.83 22.61
C LEU A 199 -10.21 -10.69 21.70
N TYR A 200 -10.46 -9.54 22.30
CA TYR A 200 -10.82 -8.33 21.57
C TYR A 200 -9.56 -7.54 21.22
N MET A 201 -9.52 -7.06 19.97
CA MET A 201 -8.52 -6.11 19.53
C MET A 201 -9.20 -4.75 19.49
N ASP A 202 -8.63 -3.80 20.21
CA ASP A 202 -9.08 -2.42 20.13
C ASP A 202 -8.88 -1.88 18.71
N THR A 203 -9.51 -0.77 18.38
CA THR A 203 -9.15 -0.03 17.16
C THR A 203 -8.99 1.42 17.55
N ARG A 204 -7.90 2.04 17.09
CA ARG A 204 -7.66 3.47 17.29
C ARG A 204 -7.14 4.10 16.01
N ILE A 205 -7.43 5.39 15.89
CA ILE A 205 -6.91 6.25 14.84
C ILE A 205 -5.90 7.16 15.52
N ILE A 206 -4.62 6.96 15.19
CA ILE A 206 -3.53 7.86 15.56
C ILE A 206 -3.11 8.59 14.29
N TRP A 207 -3.26 9.91 14.30
CA TRP A 207 -3.16 10.75 13.12
C TRP A 207 -2.40 12.03 13.46
N SER A 208 -1.15 12.15 13.01
CA SER A 208 -0.42 13.40 13.16
C SER A 208 -1.03 14.47 12.26
N THR A 209 -1.14 15.68 12.79
CA THR A 209 -1.46 16.89 12.03
C THR A 209 -0.26 17.84 11.91
N GLU A 210 0.89 17.39 12.40
CA GLU A 210 2.12 18.16 12.45
C GLU A 210 2.95 17.92 11.17
N TYR A 211 3.90 18.82 10.87
CA TYR A 211 4.87 18.67 9.78
C TYR A 211 4.33 18.79 8.34
N GLN A 212 3.15 19.39 8.13
CA GLN A 212 2.59 19.64 6.79
C GLN A 212 3.60 20.26 5.80
N GLY A 213 4.30 21.31 6.22
CA GLY A 213 5.30 22.02 5.41
C GLY A 213 6.46 21.13 4.97
N PRO A 214 7.25 20.58 5.92
CA PRO A 214 8.36 19.70 5.59
C PRO A 214 7.97 18.48 4.74
N LEU A 215 6.83 17.86 5.01
CA LEU A 215 6.34 16.71 4.24
C LEU A 215 5.95 17.10 2.82
N THR A 216 5.33 18.27 2.63
CA THR A 216 5.01 18.80 1.30
C THR A 216 6.27 19.01 0.48
N ILE A 217 7.30 19.65 1.07
CA ILE A 217 8.57 19.91 0.40
C ILE A 217 9.22 18.59 -0.02
N LEU A 218 9.32 17.62 0.90
CA LEU A 218 9.89 16.31 0.61
C LEU A 218 9.18 15.61 -0.56
N LEU A 219 7.86 15.52 -0.52
CA LEU A 219 7.07 14.84 -1.56
C LEU A 219 7.22 15.52 -2.92
N MET A 220 7.09 16.86 -2.96
CA MET A 220 7.22 17.61 -4.20
C MET A 220 8.62 17.49 -4.78
N THR A 221 9.67 17.56 -3.96
CA THR A 221 11.05 17.33 -4.41
C THR A 221 11.23 15.91 -4.96
N LEU A 222 10.72 14.88 -4.28
CA LEU A 222 10.81 13.49 -4.75
C LEU A 222 10.12 13.31 -6.11
N PHE A 223 8.88 13.77 -6.27
CA PHE A 223 8.12 13.54 -7.50
C PHE A 223 8.54 14.45 -8.66
N LEU A 224 8.94 15.68 -8.38
CA LEU A 224 9.57 16.54 -9.39
C LEU A 224 10.91 15.96 -9.85
N SER A 225 11.71 15.38 -8.96
CA SER A 225 12.96 14.73 -9.36
C SER A 225 12.70 13.56 -10.32
N MET A 226 11.67 12.74 -10.08
CA MET A 226 11.27 11.68 -11.02
C MET A 226 10.86 12.23 -12.38
N LEU A 227 10.03 13.28 -12.38
CA LEU A 227 9.56 13.91 -13.61
C LEU A 227 10.74 14.46 -14.42
N VAL A 228 11.64 15.22 -13.79
CA VAL A 228 12.79 15.86 -14.43
C VAL A 228 13.79 14.82 -14.93
N ILE A 229 14.16 13.85 -14.09
CA ILE A 229 15.07 12.76 -14.46
C ILE A 229 14.47 11.97 -15.62
N GLY A 230 13.21 11.57 -15.51
CA GLY A 230 12.50 10.85 -16.57
C GLY A 230 12.45 11.65 -17.88
N TYR A 231 12.16 12.95 -17.82
CA TYR A 231 12.14 13.84 -18.99
C TYR A 231 13.51 13.95 -19.66
N ILE A 232 14.58 14.16 -18.89
CA ILE A 232 15.95 14.25 -19.41
C ILE A 232 16.36 12.93 -20.08
N TYR A 233 16.16 11.79 -19.41
CA TYR A 233 16.50 10.47 -19.96
C TYR A 233 15.57 10.02 -21.10
N ASN A 234 14.41 10.67 -21.28
CA ASN A 234 13.55 10.48 -22.45
C ASN A 234 13.88 11.45 -23.60
N GLY A 235 15.08 12.03 -23.60
CA GLY A 235 15.53 12.97 -24.64
C GLY A 235 14.79 14.30 -24.60
N MET A 236 14.48 14.81 -23.40
CA MET A 236 13.71 16.03 -23.17
C MET A 236 12.35 15.99 -23.88
N SER A 237 11.66 14.84 -23.76
CA SER A 237 10.38 14.62 -24.42
C SER A 237 9.39 13.90 -23.52
N PHE A 238 8.09 14.10 -23.80
CA PHE A 238 7.00 13.30 -23.24
C PHE A 238 6.50 12.22 -24.22
N ARG A 239 7.24 11.98 -25.31
CA ARG A 239 6.95 10.88 -26.25
C ARG A 239 6.85 9.54 -25.50
N GLY A 240 5.86 8.74 -25.86
CA GLY A 240 5.54 7.47 -25.20
C GLY A 240 4.50 7.57 -24.09
N LEU A 241 4.33 8.73 -23.44
CA LEU A 241 3.35 8.87 -22.35
C LEU A 241 1.91 8.67 -22.83
N GLN A 242 1.58 9.18 -24.02
CA GLN A 242 0.27 8.96 -24.64
C GLN A 242 0.00 7.47 -24.94
N LYS A 243 1.03 6.69 -25.29
CA LYS A 243 0.90 5.25 -25.50
C LYS A 243 0.67 4.55 -24.16
N LEU A 244 1.40 4.94 -23.12
CA LEU A 244 1.21 4.44 -21.75
C LEU A 244 -0.24 4.63 -21.28
N TYR A 245 -0.86 5.78 -21.61
CA TYR A 245 -2.22 6.11 -21.16
C TYR A 245 -3.32 5.34 -21.92
N LYS A 246 -2.97 4.57 -22.96
CA LYS A 246 -3.90 3.69 -23.69
C LYS A 246 -4.02 2.29 -23.08
N TYR A 247 -3.10 1.89 -22.20
CA TYR A 247 -3.22 0.60 -21.53
C TYR A 247 -4.38 0.62 -20.54
N SER A 248 -5.13 -0.48 -20.44
CA SER A 248 -6.20 -0.58 -19.44
C SER A 248 -5.66 -0.55 -18.02
N GLY A 249 -4.43 -1.03 -17.81
CA GLY A 249 -3.82 -1.16 -16.50
C GLY A 249 -4.24 -2.42 -15.75
N ARG A 250 -5.07 -3.31 -16.33
CA ARG A 250 -5.47 -4.58 -15.73
C ARG A 250 -4.24 -5.40 -15.33
N ALA A 251 -4.19 -5.90 -14.10
CA ALA A 251 -3.06 -6.70 -13.64
C ALA A 251 -2.91 -7.93 -14.55
N VAL A 252 -1.72 -8.24 -15.07
CA VAL A 252 -0.36 -7.81 -14.68
C VAL A 252 0.26 -6.84 -15.71
N THR A 253 -0.35 -5.67 -15.95
CA THR A 253 0.20 -4.65 -16.85
C THR A 253 1.41 -3.96 -16.22
N ASP A 254 2.60 -4.24 -16.75
CA ASP A 254 3.88 -3.75 -16.22
C ASP A 254 4.51 -2.71 -17.15
N PHE A 255 4.50 -1.43 -16.75
CA PHE A 255 4.96 -0.35 -17.61
C PHE A 255 6.48 -0.29 -17.76
N LEU A 256 7.25 -0.86 -16.82
CA LEU A 256 8.70 -0.96 -17.00
C LEU A 256 9.10 -1.99 -18.05
N VAL A 257 8.25 -2.98 -18.28
CA VAL A 257 8.47 -4.01 -19.30
C VAL A 257 7.86 -3.58 -20.64
N LEU A 258 6.68 -2.95 -20.62
CA LEU A 258 5.94 -2.56 -21.82
C LEU A 258 6.40 -1.24 -22.43
N GLU A 259 6.90 -0.33 -21.60
CA GLU A 259 7.41 0.99 -21.97
C GLU A 259 8.82 1.20 -21.41
N SER A 260 9.42 2.35 -21.69
CA SER A 260 10.78 2.64 -21.21
C SER A 260 10.78 3.06 -19.74
N PHE A 261 11.91 2.82 -19.05
CA PHE A 261 12.12 3.32 -17.69
C PHE A 261 11.90 4.83 -17.56
N PRO A 262 12.42 5.70 -18.46
CA PRO A 262 12.17 7.14 -18.38
C PRO A 262 10.68 7.51 -18.48
N VAL A 263 9.92 6.91 -19.41
CA VAL A 263 8.47 7.18 -19.57
C VAL A 263 7.69 6.74 -18.32
N THR A 264 8.04 5.59 -17.76
CA THR A 264 7.44 5.11 -16.52
C THR A 264 7.74 6.06 -15.35
N LEU A 265 8.98 6.56 -15.25
CA LEU A 265 9.39 7.48 -14.20
C LEU A 265 8.64 8.83 -14.30
N ILE A 266 8.43 9.34 -15.53
CA ILE A 266 7.58 10.51 -15.76
C ILE A 266 6.15 10.25 -15.25
N ASN A 267 5.54 9.13 -15.61
CA ASN A 267 4.19 8.78 -15.17
C ASN A 267 4.08 8.67 -13.64
N MET A 268 5.08 8.06 -13.00
CA MET A 268 5.18 7.98 -11.54
C MET A 268 5.27 9.38 -10.89
N GLY A 269 6.09 10.28 -11.43
CA GLY A 269 6.22 11.66 -10.97
C GLY A 269 4.91 12.45 -11.10
N ILE A 270 4.24 12.36 -12.26
CA ILE A 270 2.95 13.03 -12.51
C ILE A 270 1.90 12.57 -11.49
N ASN A 271 1.74 11.25 -11.30
CA ASN A 271 0.73 10.73 -10.37
C ASN A 271 1.06 11.06 -8.90
N GLY A 272 2.33 11.13 -8.54
CA GLY A 272 2.77 11.57 -7.21
C GLY A 272 2.45 13.04 -6.93
N ILE A 273 2.75 13.93 -7.89
CA ILE A 273 2.40 15.35 -7.82
C ILE A 273 0.89 15.50 -7.73
N PHE A 274 0.13 14.85 -8.63
CA PHE A 274 -1.33 14.90 -8.63
C PHE A 274 -1.92 14.44 -7.29
N SER A 275 -1.47 13.30 -6.76
CA SER A 275 -1.98 12.76 -5.49
C SER A 275 -1.68 13.68 -4.32
N THR A 276 -0.47 14.27 -4.30
CA THR A 276 -0.08 15.22 -3.25
C THR A 276 -0.93 16.49 -3.32
N LEU A 277 -1.07 17.07 -4.51
CA LEU A 277 -1.88 18.27 -4.73
C LEU A 277 -3.35 18.03 -4.41
N TYR A 278 -3.90 16.85 -4.73
CA TYR A 278 -5.27 16.50 -4.36
C TYR A 278 -5.49 16.59 -2.85
N ILE A 279 -4.60 15.97 -2.05
CA ILE A 279 -4.71 16.00 -0.58
C ILE A 279 -4.66 17.45 -0.06
N LEU A 280 -3.72 18.24 -0.56
CA LEU A 280 -3.61 19.65 -0.17
C LEU A 280 -4.85 20.46 -0.56
N PHE A 281 -5.38 20.24 -1.77
CA PHE A 281 -6.53 20.96 -2.31
C PHE A 281 -7.81 20.71 -1.51
N VAL A 282 -8.05 19.47 -1.08
CA VAL A 282 -9.22 19.14 -0.26
C VAL A 282 -9.04 19.54 1.21
N GLY A 283 -7.90 20.15 1.59
CA GLY A 283 -7.60 20.52 2.98
C GLY A 283 -7.23 19.33 3.86
N GLY A 284 -6.72 18.25 3.26
CA GLY A 284 -6.20 17.09 3.97
C GLY A 284 -4.79 17.32 4.53
N VAL A 285 -4.45 16.56 5.56
CA VAL A 285 -3.16 16.67 6.26
C VAL A 285 -2.22 15.56 5.82
N LEU A 286 -0.97 15.90 5.52
CA LEU A 286 0.09 14.96 5.19
C LEU A 286 0.66 14.36 6.48
N ASN A 287 0.76 13.03 6.50
CA ASN A 287 1.35 12.27 7.58
C ASN A 287 1.72 10.86 7.09
N GLY A 288 2.13 9.96 7.99
CA GLY A 288 2.59 8.62 7.63
C GLY A 288 1.61 7.83 6.75
N PRO A 289 0.36 7.59 7.20
CA PRO A 289 -0.66 6.91 6.40
C PRO A 289 -0.93 7.54 5.04
N ILE A 290 -1.04 8.87 4.97
CA ILE A 290 -1.29 9.59 3.70
C ILE A 290 -0.11 9.47 2.74
N ILE A 291 1.12 9.62 3.23
CA ILE A 291 2.33 9.42 2.42
C ILE A 291 2.38 7.99 1.91
N GLY A 292 2.03 7.01 2.73
CA GLY A 292 1.93 5.62 2.28
C GLY A 292 0.86 5.40 1.21
N GLY A 293 -0.27 6.09 1.29
CA GLY A 293 -1.27 6.13 0.22
C GLY A 293 -0.73 6.72 -1.08
N ILE A 294 -0.07 7.88 -1.01
CA ILE A 294 0.57 8.54 -2.16
C ILE A 294 1.65 7.63 -2.78
N PHE A 295 2.52 7.05 -1.95
CA PHE A 295 3.55 6.11 -2.38
C PHE A 295 2.95 4.87 -3.04
N THR A 296 1.77 4.44 -2.61
CA THR A 296 1.06 3.34 -3.27
C THR A 296 0.50 3.73 -4.64
N VAL A 297 0.00 4.96 -4.80
CA VAL A 297 -0.35 5.48 -6.14
C VAL A 297 0.88 5.49 -7.04
N VAL A 298 1.99 6.05 -6.56
CA VAL A 298 3.25 6.19 -7.29
C VAL A 298 3.87 4.84 -7.63
N GLY A 299 3.95 3.91 -6.68
CA GLY A 299 4.50 2.58 -6.88
C GLY A 299 3.75 1.80 -7.95
N PHE A 300 2.41 1.79 -7.89
CA PHE A 300 1.58 1.16 -8.91
C PHE A 300 1.47 1.97 -10.22
N SER A 301 2.05 3.18 -10.28
CA SER A 301 2.22 3.90 -11.54
C SER A 301 3.32 3.30 -12.42
N ALA A 302 4.11 2.35 -11.90
CA ALA A 302 4.92 1.44 -12.71
C ALA A 302 4.17 0.15 -13.11
N PHE A 303 2.98 -0.09 -12.55
CA PHE A 303 2.28 -1.37 -12.59
C PHE A 303 0.76 -1.17 -12.68
N GLY A 304 0.32 -0.52 -13.77
CA GLY A 304 -1.09 -0.43 -14.15
C GLY A 304 -1.81 0.89 -13.87
N LYS A 305 -1.17 1.88 -13.22
CA LYS A 305 -1.82 3.20 -13.00
C LYS A 305 -1.25 4.31 -13.86
N HIS A 306 -2.12 5.15 -14.37
CA HIS A 306 -1.80 6.40 -15.03
C HIS A 306 -2.91 7.43 -14.79
N LEU A 307 -2.64 8.70 -15.05
CA LEU A 307 -3.56 9.76 -14.63
C LEU A 307 -4.99 9.58 -15.16
N SER A 308 -5.15 9.17 -16.42
CA SER A 308 -6.48 8.97 -17.02
C SER A 308 -7.29 7.79 -16.44
N ASN A 309 -6.65 6.82 -15.78
CA ASN A 309 -7.38 5.70 -15.14
C ASN A 309 -7.55 5.88 -13.63
N ILE A 310 -6.72 6.68 -12.96
CA ILE A 310 -6.89 7.01 -11.54
C ILE A 310 -7.82 8.21 -11.32
N PHE A 311 -7.79 9.22 -12.19
CA PHE A 311 -8.58 10.45 -12.01
C PHE A 311 -10.09 10.18 -11.85
N PRO A 312 -10.72 9.30 -12.65
CA PRO A 312 -12.13 8.95 -12.46
C PRO A 312 -12.43 8.35 -11.08
N ILE A 313 -11.47 7.61 -10.50
CA ILE A 313 -11.62 7.03 -9.16
C ILE A 313 -11.66 8.13 -8.09
N PHE A 314 -10.76 9.12 -8.16
CA PHE A 314 -10.76 10.28 -7.27
C PHE A 314 -12.09 11.05 -7.35
N LEU A 315 -12.63 11.24 -8.56
CA LEU A 315 -13.95 11.85 -8.74
C LEU A 315 -15.06 11.02 -8.07
N GLY A 316 -15.06 9.70 -8.26
CA GLY A 316 -16.00 8.80 -7.62
C GLY A 316 -15.99 8.88 -6.09
N VAL A 317 -14.80 8.85 -5.49
CA VAL A 317 -14.64 9.00 -4.03
C VAL A 317 -15.10 10.37 -3.55
N SER A 318 -14.79 11.44 -4.31
CA SER A 318 -15.22 12.81 -3.98
C SER A 318 -16.75 12.92 -3.98
N LEU A 319 -17.44 12.29 -4.93
CA LEU A 319 -18.90 12.20 -4.96
C LEU A 319 -19.45 11.44 -3.73
N GLY A 320 -18.72 10.41 -3.28
CA GLY A 320 -19.03 9.70 -2.03
C GLY A 320 -19.06 10.64 -0.82
N GLY A 321 -18.10 11.57 -0.72
CA GLY A 321 -18.07 12.57 0.34
C GLY A 321 -19.19 13.62 0.24
N LEU A 322 -19.54 14.05 -0.98
CA LEU A 322 -20.61 15.04 -1.18
C LEU A 322 -22.02 14.51 -0.88
N THR A 323 -22.25 13.21 -1.01
CA THR A 323 -23.58 12.59 -0.87
C THR A 323 -23.85 11.99 0.52
N LYS A 324 -22.90 12.10 1.45
CA LYS A 324 -22.93 11.44 2.76
C LYS A 324 -22.51 12.39 3.89
N MET A 325 -22.51 11.87 5.13
CA MET A 325 -22.11 12.63 6.33
C MET A 325 -20.59 12.78 6.50
N TRP A 326 -19.76 12.20 5.62
CA TRP A 326 -18.30 12.27 5.75
C TRP A 326 -17.72 13.38 4.90
N ASN A 327 -16.88 14.22 5.50
CA ASN A 327 -16.16 15.24 4.75
C ASN A 327 -15.05 14.61 3.91
N VAL A 328 -14.80 15.18 2.73
CA VAL A 328 -13.77 14.69 1.79
C VAL A 328 -12.35 14.74 2.35
N ASN A 329 -12.13 15.52 3.42
CA ASN A 329 -10.85 15.69 4.10
C ASN A 329 -10.68 14.82 5.36
N GLU A 330 -11.66 13.97 5.68
CA GLU A 330 -11.53 13.03 6.79
C GLU A 330 -10.54 11.90 6.46
N PRO A 331 -9.82 11.35 7.46
CA PRO A 331 -8.80 10.31 7.25
C PRO A 331 -9.27 9.14 6.38
N GLY A 332 -10.47 8.63 6.64
CA GLY A 332 -11.05 7.51 5.87
C GLY A 332 -11.25 7.86 4.39
N MET A 333 -11.76 9.06 4.10
CA MET A 333 -12.02 9.53 2.72
C MET A 333 -10.73 9.84 1.96
N LEU A 334 -9.73 10.44 2.62
CA LEU A 334 -8.42 10.68 2.02
C LEU A 334 -7.72 9.36 1.65
N LEU A 335 -7.73 8.38 2.55
CA LEU A 335 -7.16 7.05 2.28
C LEU A 335 -7.97 6.31 1.21
N ALA A 336 -9.31 6.45 1.19
CA ALA A 336 -10.16 5.89 0.15
C ALA A 336 -9.82 6.48 -1.23
N ALA A 337 -9.57 7.79 -1.33
CA ALA A 337 -9.21 8.44 -2.60
C ALA A 337 -7.87 7.91 -3.13
N LEU A 338 -6.85 7.84 -2.27
CA LEU A 338 -5.52 7.37 -2.65
C LEU A 338 -5.51 5.88 -2.98
N PHE A 339 -6.03 5.04 -2.09
CA PHE A 339 -5.95 3.60 -2.25
C PHE A 339 -7.06 3.01 -3.12
N GLY A 340 -8.19 3.67 -3.26
CA GLY A 340 -9.27 3.27 -4.17
C GLY A 340 -8.81 3.18 -5.62
N THR A 341 -7.74 3.89 -5.98
CA THR A 341 -7.03 3.75 -7.28
C THR A 341 -6.60 2.32 -7.59
N THR A 342 -6.69 1.37 -6.66
CA THR A 342 -6.60 -0.07 -6.96
C THR A 342 -7.58 -0.53 -8.04
N LEU A 343 -8.72 0.16 -8.20
CA LEU A 343 -9.76 -0.08 -9.20
C LEU A 343 -9.57 0.71 -10.50
N ALA A 344 -8.44 1.41 -10.64
CA ALA A 344 -8.10 2.11 -11.88
C ALA A 344 -8.24 1.25 -13.16
N PRO A 345 -7.95 -0.07 -13.15
CA PRO A 345 -8.19 -0.91 -14.31
C PRO A 345 -9.63 -0.92 -14.83
N ILE A 346 -10.63 -0.72 -13.96
CA ILE A 346 -12.04 -0.63 -14.36
C ILE A 346 -12.25 0.59 -15.27
N ALA A 347 -11.68 1.74 -14.86
CA ALA A 347 -11.72 2.96 -15.68
C ALA A 347 -10.96 2.78 -17.00
N GLY A 348 -9.79 2.13 -16.96
CA GLY A 348 -8.95 1.91 -18.14
C GLY A 348 -9.56 0.93 -19.16
N GLN A 349 -10.30 -0.10 -18.71
CA GLN A 349 -10.90 -1.08 -19.63
C GLN A 349 -12.32 -0.73 -20.06
N PHE A 350 -13.16 -0.23 -19.15
CA PHE A 350 -14.58 0.01 -19.43
C PHE A 350 -14.89 1.50 -19.65
N GLY A 351 -13.95 2.39 -19.37
CA GLY A 351 -14.08 3.82 -19.55
C GLY A 351 -14.31 4.59 -18.24
N TRP A 352 -14.09 5.89 -18.29
CA TRP A 352 -14.07 6.78 -17.12
C TRP A 352 -15.36 6.75 -16.28
N ARG A 353 -16.53 6.55 -16.90
CA ARG A 353 -17.82 6.48 -16.18
C ARG A 353 -17.86 5.33 -15.18
N TYR A 354 -17.39 4.14 -15.59
CA TYR A 354 -17.30 2.98 -14.69
C TYR A 354 -16.22 3.20 -13.62
N GLY A 355 -15.17 3.95 -13.93
CA GLY A 355 -14.20 4.42 -12.94
C GLY A 355 -14.85 5.26 -11.83
N ILE A 356 -15.68 6.24 -12.18
CA ILE A 356 -16.40 7.05 -11.18
C ILE A 356 -17.29 6.17 -10.31
N ILE A 357 -18.06 5.25 -10.91
CA ILE A 357 -18.92 4.33 -10.15
C ILE A 357 -18.08 3.45 -9.22
N ALA A 358 -16.96 2.93 -9.70
CA ALA A 358 -16.05 2.09 -8.92
C ALA A 358 -15.47 2.85 -7.72
N GLY A 359 -15.01 4.10 -7.91
CA GLY A 359 -14.52 4.94 -6.83
C GLY A 359 -15.61 5.27 -5.81
N PHE A 360 -16.82 5.58 -6.27
CA PHE A 360 -17.97 5.83 -5.40
C PHE A 360 -18.31 4.60 -4.55
N LEU A 361 -18.52 3.43 -5.18
CA LEU A 361 -18.82 2.19 -4.46
C LEU A 361 -17.70 1.78 -3.51
N HIS A 362 -16.44 1.93 -3.92
CA HIS A 362 -15.30 1.69 -3.07
C HIS A 362 -15.31 2.54 -1.81
N SER A 363 -15.58 3.85 -1.93
CA SER A 363 -15.68 4.75 -0.76
C SER A 363 -16.76 4.30 0.24
N LEU A 364 -17.86 3.73 -0.25
CA LEU A 364 -18.92 3.19 0.61
C LEU A 364 -18.48 1.88 1.29
N VAL A 365 -17.91 0.96 0.52
CA VAL A 365 -17.50 -0.36 1.04
C VAL A 365 -16.38 -0.22 2.07
N VAL A 366 -15.34 0.57 1.78
CA VAL A 366 -14.16 0.67 2.66
C VAL A 366 -14.47 1.18 4.05
N GLN A 367 -15.44 2.09 4.17
CA GLN A 367 -15.89 2.64 5.44
C GLN A 367 -16.68 1.63 6.29
N ASN A 368 -17.11 0.51 5.68
CA ASN A 368 -17.97 -0.48 6.33
C ASN A 368 -17.32 -1.85 6.49
N VAL A 369 -16.12 -2.11 5.95
CA VAL A 369 -15.50 -3.46 6.05
C VAL A 369 -14.31 -3.54 6.99
N GLY A 370 -13.77 -2.40 7.45
CA GLY A 370 -12.59 -2.36 8.32
C GLY A 370 -12.78 -3.10 9.66
N TYR A 371 -14.02 -3.17 10.17
CA TYR A 371 -14.35 -3.86 11.41
C TYR A 371 -14.21 -5.39 11.32
N LEU A 372 -14.35 -5.97 10.11
CA LEU A 372 -14.28 -7.41 9.89
C LEU A 372 -12.92 -7.96 10.26
N HIS A 373 -11.87 -7.18 9.99
CA HIS A 373 -10.49 -7.53 10.27
C HIS A 373 -9.85 -6.63 11.35
N ALA A 374 -10.66 -5.93 12.17
CA ALA A 374 -10.22 -5.07 13.28
C ALA A 374 -9.03 -4.13 12.94
N GLY A 375 -8.99 -3.61 11.72
CA GLY A 375 -7.86 -2.76 11.28
C GLY A 375 -6.51 -3.47 11.10
N LEU A 376 -6.42 -4.79 11.19
CA LEU A 376 -5.15 -5.54 11.01
C LEU A 376 -4.60 -5.53 9.58
N ASN A 377 -5.47 -5.43 8.58
CA ASN A 377 -5.08 -5.42 7.18
C ASN A 377 -4.77 -4.00 6.73
N LEU A 378 -3.49 -3.65 6.63
CA LEU A 378 -3.04 -2.35 6.11
C LEU A 378 -3.55 -2.07 4.70
N TYR A 379 -3.82 -3.11 3.91
CA TYR A 379 -4.36 -3.00 2.57
C TYR A 379 -5.89 -3.19 2.56
N ASN A 380 -6.60 -2.69 3.58
CA ASN A 380 -8.07 -2.70 3.66
C ASN A 380 -8.75 -2.18 2.38
N ASN A 381 -8.14 -1.18 1.73
CA ASN A 381 -8.64 -0.66 0.47
C ASN A 381 -8.51 -1.67 -0.69
N GLY A 382 -7.52 -2.56 -0.66
CA GLY A 382 -7.44 -3.71 -1.57
C GLY A 382 -8.48 -4.77 -1.25
N PHE A 383 -8.86 -4.94 0.02
CA PHE A 383 -10.00 -5.78 0.42
C PHE A 383 -11.33 -5.25 -0.11
N SER A 384 -11.59 -3.98 0.15
CA SER A 384 -12.76 -3.26 -0.34
C SER A 384 -12.80 -3.24 -1.87
N GLY A 385 -11.68 -2.94 -2.52
CA GLY A 385 -11.54 -2.97 -3.97
C GLY A 385 -11.79 -4.36 -4.54
N GLY A 386 -11.32 -5.42 -3.89
CA GLY A 386 -11.60 -6.80 -4.29
C GLY A 386 -13.09 -7.11 -4.29
N ILE A 387 -13.82 -6.71 -3.24
CA ILE A 387 -15.29 -6.86 -3.14
C ILE A 387 -15.98 -6.09 -4.27
N VAL A 388 -15.60 -4.82 -4.48
CA VAL A 388 -16.18 -3.97 -5.53
C VAL A 388 -15.92 -4.55 -6.92
N ALA A 389 -14.70 -4.95 -7.23
CA ALA A 389 -14.35 -5.55 -8.52
C ALA A 389 -15.07 -6.90 -8.73
N ALA A 390 -15.07 -7.78 -7.73
CA ALA A 390 -15.76 -9.07 -7.81
C ALA A 390 -17.27 -8.93 -8.08
N THR A 391 -17.87 -7.82 -7.64
CA THR A 391 -19.29 -7.53 -7.85
C THR A 391 -19.55 -6.79 -9.16
N MET A 392 -18.78 -5.73 -9.45
CA MET A 392 -19.01 -4.88 -10.61
C MET A 392 -18.68 -5.57 -11.92
N ILE A 393 -17.58 -6.33 -11.99
CA ILE A 393 -17.07 -6.86 -13.26
C ILE A 393 -18.10 -7.80 -13.93
N PRO A 394 -18.67 -8.81 -13.25
CA PRO A 394 -19.69 -9.67 -13.86
C PRO A 394 -20.92 -8.89 -14.32
N ILE A 395 -21.33 -7.84 -13.60
CA ILE A 395 -22.47 -7.00 -13.97
C ILE A 395 -22.16 -6.21 -15.23
N ILE A 396 -20.99 -5.55 -15.29
CA ILE A 396 -20.58 -4.78 -16.47
C ILE A 396 -20.51 -5.68 -17.70
N GLU A 397 -19.89 -6.85 -17.57
CA GLU A 397 -19.74 -7.82 -18.66
C GLU A 397 -21.09 -8.37 -19.13
N ALA A 398 -22.06 -8.60 -18.23
CA ALA A 398 -23.39 -9.08 -18.60
C ALA A 398 -24.21 -8.06 -19.42
N PHE A 399 -24.03 -6.76 -19.18
CA PHE A 399 -24.79 -5.71 -19.86
C PHE A 399 -24.06 -5.07 -21.04
N LYS A 400 -22.75 -5.23 -21.12
CA LYS A 400 -21.97 -4.78 -22.28
C LYS A 400 -22.09 -5.83 -23.38
N LYS A 401 -23.09 -5.67 -24.26
CA LYS A 401 -23.14 -6.42 -25.53
C LYS A 401 -21.80 -6.23 -26.24
N GLU A 402 -21.19 -7.33 -26.68
CA GLU A 402 -20.08 -7.29 -27.63
C GLU A 402 -20.58 -6.54 -28.87
N GLU A 403 -20.08 -5.33 -29.09
CA GLU A 403 -20.23 -4.61 -30.37
C GLU A 403 -19.22 -5.13 -31.38
#